data_AF-A0A528AZB2-F1
#
_entry.id   AF-A0A528AZB2-F1
#
_cell.length_a   1.000
_cell.length_b   1.000
_cell.length_c   1.000
_cell.angle_alpha   90.00
_cell.angle_beta   90.00
_cell.angle_gamma   90.00
#
_symmetry.space_group_name_H-M   'P 1'
#
loop_
_entity.id
_entity.type
_entity.pdbx_description
1 polymer ?
#
loop_
_entity_poly.entity_id
_entity_poly.type
_entity_poly.pdbx_seq_one_letter_code
_entity_poly.pdbx_strand_id
1 'polypeptide(L)'
;MLHFSRWKTILIWLTVLAGILYAAPNLVPASTLASLPNWLPKQQLTLGLDLQGGSHILLQIDRQDLANERLESARDEVRTSLRDAQIGYTGLSGTANSIQVRIRDQGQIEAAKSALERLTQPISTG
;
A
#
# COMPACT_ATOMS: atom_id res chain seq x y z
N MET A 1 -42.54 -25.18 -40.92
CA MET A 1 -41.74 -23.94 -41.01
C MET A 1 -42.41 -22.92 -40.10
N LEU A 2 -41.71 -22.42 -39.08
CA LEU A 2 -42.26 -21.42 -38.14
C LEU A 2 -42.40 -20.08 -38.89
N HIS A 3 -43.59 -19.81 -39.42
CA HIS A 3 -43.90 -18.52 -40.03
C HIS A 3 -44.20 -17.50 -38.93
N PHE A 4 -43.20 -16.69 -38.57
CA PHE A 4 -43.38 -15.59 -37.65
C PHE A 4 -44.10 -14.44 -38.36
N SER A 5 -45.08 -13.82 -37.68
CA SER A 5 -45.72 -12.60 -38.16
C SER A 5 -44.67 -11.52 -38.44
N ARG A 6 -44.81 -10.80 -39.56
CA ARG A 6 -43.85 -9.77 -40.02
C ARG A 6 -43.65 -8.69 -38.94
N TRP A 7 -44.69 -8.38 -38.18
CA TRP A 7 -44.63 -7.44 -37.05
C TRP A 7 -43.73 -7.92 -35.92
N LYS A 8 -43.84 -9.20 -35.55
CA LYS A 8 -42.97 -9.80 -34.52
C LYS A 8 -41.50 -9.80 -34.97
N THR A 9 -41.27 -10.04 -36.26
CA THR A 9 -39.92 -10.00 -36.85
C THR A 9 -39.33 -8.58 -36.80
N ILE A 10 -40.13 -7.56 -37.13
CA ILE A 10 -39.72 -6.15 -37.02
C ILE A 10 -39.37 -5.79 -35.58
N LEU A 11 -40.21 -6.19 -34.60
CA LEU A 11 -39.94 -5.93 -33.19
C LEU A 11 -38.64 -6.59 -32.71
N ILE A 12 -38.39 -7.84 -33.10
CA ILE A 12 -37.15 -8.55 -32.76
C ILE A 12 -35.94 -7.79 -33.29
N TRP A 13 -35.95 -7.39 -34.57
CA TRP A 13 -34.86 -6.61 -35.15
C TRP A 13 -34.65 -5.26 -34.48
N LEU A 14 -35.73 -4.58 -34.11
CA LEU A 14 -35.65 -3.30 -33.42
C LEU A 14 -35.00 -3.45 -32.04
N THR A 15 -35.38 -4.47 -31.27
CA THR A 15 -34.77 -4.76 -29.96
C THR A 15 -33.29 -5.10 -30.09
N VAL A 16 -32.92 -5.92 -31.07
CA VAL A 16 -31.51 -6.26 -31.33
C VAL A 16 -30.71 -5.01 -31.70
N LEU A 17 -31.24 -4.17 -32.58
CA LEU A 17 -30.59 -2.92 -33.00
C LEU A 17 -30.40 -1.95 -31.82
N ALA A 18 -31.41 -1.82 -30.96
CA ALA A 18 -31.34 -0.99 -29.76
C ALA A 18 -30.26 -1.49 -28.79
N GLY A 19 -30.15 -2.81 -28.59
CA GLY A 19 -29.10 -3.41 -27.77
C GLY A 19 -27.69 -3.13 -28.29
N ILE A 20 -27.49 -3.25 -29.61
CA ILE A 20 -26.21 -2.95 -30.27
C ILE A 20 -25.86 -1.47 -30.09
N LEU A 21 -26.83 -0.56 -30.31
CA LEU A 21 -26.62 0.89 -30.14
C LEU A 21 -26.21 1.25 -28.71
N TYR A 22 -26.78 0.59 -27.71
CA TYR A 22 -26.44 0.84 -26.30
C TYR A 22 -25.09 0.24 -25.90
N ALA A 23 -24.70 -0.90 -26.48
CA ALA A 23 -23.41 -1.54 -26.22
C ALA A 23 -22.24 -0.89 -26.98
N ALA A 24 -22.49 -0.28 -28.14
CA ALA A 24 -21.49 0.30 -29.04
C ALA A 24 -20.46 1.22 -28.37
N PRO A 25 -20.82 2.09 -27.40
CA PRO A 25 -19.85 2.96 -26.75
C PRO A 25 -18.73 2.23 -26.03
N ASN A 26 -18.94 0.99 -25.59
CA ASN A 26 -17.93 0.18 -24.89
C ASN A 26 -16.84 -0.37 -25.82
N LEU A 27 -17.06 -0.36 -27.14
CA LEU A 27 -16.11 -0.87 -28.14
C LEU A 27 -15.22 0.23 -28.74
N VAL A 28 -15.52 1.50 -28.45
CA VAL A 28 -14.93 2.66 -29.09
C VAL A 28 -14.10 3.44 -28.07
N PRO A 29 -12.90 3.94 -28.40
CA PRO A 29 -12.11 4.78 -27.50
C PRO A 29 -12.84 6.07 -27.10
N ALA A 30 -12.64 6.53 -25.86
CA ALA A 30 -13.29 7.73 -25.31
C ALA A 30 -13.07 9.00 -26.15
N SER A 31 -11.93 9.11 -26.85
CA SER A 31 -11.63 10.22 -27.77
C SER A 31 -12.58 10.31 -28.96
N THR A 32 -13.01 9.16 -29.49
CA THR A 32 -13.94 9.09 -30.63
C THR A 32 -15.37 9.32 -30.15
N LEU A 33 -15.72 8.87 -28.94
CA LEU A 33 -17.04 9.17 -28.33
C LEU A 33 -17.28 10.66 -28.08
N ALA A 34 -16.24 11.41 -27.74
CA ALA A 34 -16.33 12.85 -27.52
C ALA A 34 -16.75 13.60 -28.79
N SER A 35 -16.35 13.11 -29.96
CA SER A 35 -16.70 13.68 -31.28
C SER A 35 -18.09 13.31 -31.80
N LEU A 36 -18.80 12.40 -31.12
CA LEU A 36 -20.15 12.00 -31.54
C LEU A 36 -21.19 13.08 -31.18
N PRO A 37 -22.30 13.18 -31.93
CA PRO A 37 -23.41 14.05 -31.60
C PRO A 37 -24.00 13.76 -30.21
N ASN A 38 -24.58 14.77 -29.56
CA ASN A 38 -25.14 14.65 -28.19
C ASN A 38 -26.38 13.75 -28.07
N TRP A 39 -26.96 13.31 -29.19
CA TRP A 39 -28.12 12.41 -29.21
C TRP A 39 -27.74 10.92 -29.17
N LEU A 40 -26.46 10.57 -29.34
CA LEU A 40 -25.98 9.19 -29.21
C LEU A 40 -25.59 8.88 -27.75
N PRO A 41 -25.74 7.62 -27.29
CA PRO A 41 -25.23 7.21 -25.99
C PRO A 41 -23.70 7.32 -25.98
N LYS A 42 -23.16 8.09 -25.03
CA LYS A 42 -21.71 8.27 -24.83
C LYS A 42 -21.20 7.59 -23.54
N GLN A 43 -22.11 7.05 -22.74
CA GLN A 43 -21.78 6.43 -21.46
C GLN A 43 -21.17 5.04 -21.69
N GLN A 44 -19.93 4.87 -21.28
CA GLN A 44 -19.28 3.57 -21.17
C GLN A 44 -19.58 2.98 -19.79
N LEU A 45 -19.63 1.65 -19.72
CA LEU A 45 -19.69 0.95 -18.44
C LEU A 45 -18.37 1.16 -17.70
N THR A 46 -18.45 1.56 -16.43
CA THR A 46 -17.28 1.62 -15.55
C THR A 46 -16.71 0.21 -15.41
N LEU A 47 -15.49 0.00 -15.91
CA LEU A 47 -14.81 -1.27 -15.75
C LEU A 47 -14.51 -1.52 -14.26
N GLY A 48 -14.71 -2.74 -13.78
CA GLY A 48 -14.30 -3.12 -12.42
C GLY A 48 -12.79 -3.12 -12.26
N LEU A 49 -12.30 -3.14 -11.01
CA LEU A 49 -10.87 -3.12 -10.67
C LEU A 49 -10.04 -4.19 -11.42
N ASP A 50 -10.60 -5.39 -11.58
CA ASP A 50 -9.98 -6.51 -12.30
C ASP A 50 -9.74 -6.21 -13.79
N LEU A 51 -10.63 -5.41 -14.40
CA LEU A 51 -10.54 -5.01 -15.80
C LEU A 51 -9.81 -3.67 -16.01
N GLN A 52 -9.59 -2.90 -14.93
CA GLN A 52 -8.84 -1.63 -14.96
C GLN A 52 -7.33 -1.83 -14.77
N GLY A 53 -6.87 -3.04 -14.44
CA GLY A 53 -5.45 -3.40 -14.51
C GLY A 53 -4.52 -2.66 -13.54
N GLY A 54 -5.02 -2.26 -12.36
CA GLY A 54 -4.21 -1.56 -11.36
C GLY A 54 -4.56 -1.99 -9.95
N SER A 55 -3.72 -2.80 -9.31
CA SER A 55 -3.85 -3.08 -7.87
C SER A 55 -3.39 -1.88 -7.07
N HIS A 56 -4.31 -1.04 -6.61
CA HIS A 56 -4.03 -0.02 -5.59
C HIS A 56 -3.98 -0.70 -4.22
N ILE A 57 -2.79 -1.14 -3.81
CA ILE A 57 -2.57 -1.65 -2.45
C ILE A 57 -2.42 -0.43 -1.53
N LEU A 58 -3.45 -0.16 -0.72
CA LEU A 58 -3.37 0.82 0.34
C LEU A 58 -2.67 0.16 1.54
N LEU A 59 -1.36 0.40 1.68
CA LEU A 59 -0.61 -0.04 2.86
C LEU A 59 -0.75 1.03 3.95
N GLN A 60 -1.59 0.76 4.95
CA GLN A 60 -1.68 1.59 6.14
C GLN A 60 -0.62 1.13 7.15
N ILE A 61 0.40 1.96 7.35
CA ILE A 61 1.41 1.74 8.39
C ILE A 61 0.93 2.47 9.65
N ASP A 62 0.72 1.74 10.73
CA ASP A 62 0.52 2.36 12.04
C ASP A 62 1.88 2.88 12.55
N ARG A 63 1.98 4.20 12.72
CA ARG A 63 3.22 4.85 13.18
C ARG A 63 3.60 4.42 14.59
N GLN A 64 2.61 4.08 15.42
CA GLN A 64 2.86 3.67 16.79
C GLN A 64 3.51 2.30 16.85
N ASP A 65 3.02 1.36 16.03
CA ASP A 65 3.60 0.02 15.92
C ASP A 65 5.03 0.09 15.36
N LEU A 66 5.24 0.91 14.32
CA LEU A 66 6.57 1.14 13.75
C LEU A 66 7.55 1.70 14.79
N ALA A 67 7.11 2.67 15.60
CA ALA A 67 7.94 3.25 16.65
C ALA A 67 8.30 2.22 17.73
N ASN A 68 7.33 1.40 18.14
CA ASN A 68 7.53 0.33 19.12
C ASN A 68 8.50 -0.74 18.60
N GLU A 69 8.33 -1.20 17.35
CA GLU A 69 9.21 -2.18 16.72
C GLU A 69 10.64 -1.64 16.55
N ARG A 70 10.78 -0.36 16.20
CA ARG A 70 12.09 0.30 16.11
C ARG A 70 12.79 0.38 17.47
N LEU A 71 12.04 0.69 18.52
CA LEU A 71 12.55 0.79 19.90
C LEU A 71 12.99 -0.57 20.44
N GLU A 72 12.23 -1.64 20.16
CA GLU A 72 12.63 -3.01 20.53
C GLU A 72 13.87 -3.45 19.74
N SER A 73 13.92 -3.19 18.43
CA SER A 73 15.10 -3.49 17.61
C SER A 73 16.35 -2.78 18.11
N ALA A 74 16.25 -1.48 18.43
CA ALA A 74 17.37 -0.72 18.99
C ALA A 74 17.80 -1.25 20.37
N ARG A 75 16.86 -1.71 21.20
CA ARG A 75 17.17 -2.34 22.50
C ARG A 75 17.97 -3.62 22.31
N ASP A 76 17.61 -4.43 21.32
CA ASP A 76 18.31 -5.67 20.98
C ASP A 76 19.71 -5.44 20.42
N GLU A 77 19.89 -4.39 19.60
CA GLU A 77 21.21 -3.95 19.14
C GLU A 77 22.10 -3.50 20.31
N VAL A 78 21.58 -2.71 21.25
CA VAL A 78 22.30 -2.30 22.47
C VAL A 78 22.72 -3.51 23.30
N ARG A 79 21.80 -4.46 23.51
CA ARG A 79 22.07 -5.71 24.22
C ARG A 79 23.21 -6.51 23.56
N THR A 80 23.17 -6.62 22.24
CA THR A 80 24.15 -7.38 21.47
C THR A 80 25.52 -6.69 21.52
N SER A 81 25.57 -5.38 21.28
CA SER A 81 26.80 -4.60 21.32
C SER A 81 27.50 -4.63 22.69
N LEU A 82 26.74 -4.56 23.79
CA LEU A 82 27.32 -4.65 25.14
C LEU A 82 27.81 -6.06 25.46
N ARG A 83 27.11 -7.09 24.97
CA ARG A 83 27.53 -8.49 25.15
C ARG A 83 28.80 -8.81 24.37
N ASP A 84 28.91 -8.33 23.14
CA ASP A 84 30.10 -8.52 22.29
C ASP A 84 31.34 -7.83 22.89
N ALA A 85 31.14 -6.67 23.52
CA ALA A 85 32.18 -5.97 24.28
C ALA A 85 32.44 -6.59 25.67
N GLN A 86 31.74 -7.67 26.05
CA GLN A 86 31.81 -8.34 27.35
C GLN A 86 31.53 -7.41 28.54
N ILE A 87 30.66 -6.41 28.35
CA ILE A 87 30.31 -5.41 29.35
C ILE A 87 29.05 -5.85 30.11
N GLY A 88 29.16 -5.95 31.43
CA GLY A 88 28.04 -6.29 32.30
C GLY A 88 27.07 -5.11 32.46
N TYR A 89 25.80 -5.32 32.12
CA TYR A 89 24.76 -4.30 32.26
C TYR A 89 23.52 -4.81 33.02
N THR A 90 22.71 -3.87 33.50
CA THR A 90 21.46 -4.09 34.22
C THR A 90 20.43 -3.04 33.82
N GLY A 91 19.14 -3.34 34.02
CA GLY A 91 18.06 -2.36 33.81
C GLY A 91 17.95 -1.84 32.38
N LEU A 92 18.12 -2.70 31.36
CA LEU A 92 17.91 -2.33 29.97
C LEU A 92 16.40 -2.17 29.69
N SER A 93 15.93 -0.94 29.58
CA SER A 93 14.53 -0.60 29.30
C SER A 93 14.42 0.46 28.21
N GLY A 94 13.49 0.28 27.28
CA GLY A 94 13.09 1.32 26.35
C GLY A 94 11.86 2.07 26.89
N THR A 95 11.97 3.39 27.01
CA THR A 95 10.88 4.27 27.46
C THR A 95 10.52 5.20 26.32
N ALA A 96 9.36 4.97 25.69
CA ALA A 96 8.71 5.77 24.64
C ALA A 96 9.60 6.19 23.45
N ASN A 97 10.65 6.96 23.69
CA ASN A 97 11.55 7.53 22.70
C ASN A 97 13.05 7.43 23.09
N SER A 98 13.39 6.73 24.18
CA SER A 98 14.76 6.57 24.65
C SER A 98 15.02 5.17 25.19
N ILE A 99 16.27 4.73 25.14
CA ILE A 99 16.72 3.47 25.75
C ILE A 99 17.65 3.81 26.91
N GLN A 100 17.35 3.27 28.08
CA GLN A 100 18.15 3.42 29.28
C GLN A 100 18.81 2.09 29.63
N VAL A 101 20.10 2.14 29.98
CA VAL A 101 20.88 0.99 30.42
C VAL A 101 21.82 1.43 31.54
N ARG A 102 22.01 0.55 32.55
CA ARG A 102 22.94 0.79 33.66
C ARG A 102 24.12 -0.17 33.56
N ILE A 103 25.32 0.38 33.38
CA ILE A 103 26.56 -0.40 33.38
C ILE A 103 26.91 -0.78 34.83
N ARG A 104 27.30 -2.04 35.06
CA ARG A 104 27.61 -2.56 36.39
C ARG A 104 28.96 -2.08 36.91
N ASP A 105 29.96 -1.99 36.03
CA ASP A 105 31.32 -1.57 36.36
C ASP A 105 31.58 -0.14 35.88
N GLN A 106 31.99 0.74 36.80
CA GLN A 106 32.33 2.13 36.47
C GLN A 106 33.56 2.23 35.55
N GLY A 107 34.50 1.29 35.63
CA GLY A 107 35.68 1.26 34.76
C GLY A 107 35.37 0.95 33.29
N GLN A 108 34.19 0.38 33.01
CA GLN A 108 33.76 -0.01 31.67
C GLN A 108 32.85 1.02 30.99
N ILE A 109 32.58 2.17 31.62
CA ILE A 109 31.67 3.19 31.07
C ILE A 109 32.19 3.75 29.74
N GLU A 110 33.49 4.06 29.64
CA GLU A 110 34.06 4.60 28.40
C GLU A 110 34.08 3.55 27.28
N ALA A 111 34.37 2.29 27.60
CA ALA A 111 34.27 1.18 26.65
C ALA A 111 32.82 0.97 26.17
N ALA A 112 31.83 1.11 27.08
CA ALA A 112 30.42 1.01 26.74
C ALA A 112 29.98 2.15 25.81
N LYS A 113 30.42 3.38 26.06
CA LYS A 113 30.14 4.52 25.18
C LYS A 113 30.68 4.30 23.77
N SER A 114 31.93 3.83 23.66
CA SER A 114 32.54 3.54 22.36
C SER A 114 31.84 2.41 21.61
N ALA A 115 31.41 1.35 22.31
CA ALA A 115 30.67 0.26 21.70
C ALA A 115 29.30 0.72 21.14
N LEU A 116 28.60 1.61 21.86
CA LEU A 116 27.27 2.11 21.53
C LEU A 116 27.27 3.33 20.58
N GLU A 117 28.43 3.93 20.32
CA GLU A 117 28.57 5.13 19.49
C GLU A 117 27.97 4.92 18.09
N ARG A 118 28.14 3.73 17.51
CA ARG A 118 27.58 3.36 16.20
C ARG A 118 26.06 3.35 16.18
N LEU A 119 25.41 3.03 17.30
CA LEU A 119 23.94 3.00 17.43
C LEU A 119 23.35 4.38 17.72
N THR A 120 24.18 5.36 18.06
CA THR A 120 23.77 6.72 18.43
C THR A 120 23.85 7.68 17.24
N GLN A 121 24.41 7.24 16.10
CA GLN A 121 24.50 8.07 14.90
C GLN A 121 23.09 8.34 14.34
N PRO A 122 22.73 9.62 14.09
CA PRO A 122 21.45 9.95 13.50
C PRO A 122 21.35 9.29 12.13
N ILE A 123 20.27 8.56 11.89
CA ILE A 123 19.98 8.00 10.57
C ILE A 123 19.71 9.20 9.66
N SER A 124 20.65 9.49 8.76
CA SER A 124 20.47 10.51 7.73
C SER A 124 19.40 10.02 6.77
N THR A 125 18.14 10.38 7.01
CA THR A 125 17.09 10.29 6.01
C THR A 125 17.45 11.25 4.88
N GLY A 126 17.80 10.69 3.71
CA GLY A 126 17.91 11.44 2.46
C GLY A 126 16.54 11.88 1.95
#